data_AF-A0A2K6F913-F1
#
_entry.id   AF-A0A2K6F913-F1
#
_cell.length_a   1.000
_cell.length_b   1.000
_cell.length_c   1.000
_cell.angle_alpha   90.00
_cell.angle_beta   90.00
_cell.angle_gamma   90.00
#
_symmetry.space_group_name_H-M   'P 1'
#
loop_
_entity.id
_entity.type
_entity.pdbx_description
1 polymer ?
#
loop_
_entity_poly.entity_id
_entity_poly.type
_entity_poly.pdbx_seq_one_letter_code
_entity_poly.pdbx_strand_id
1 'polypeptide(L)'
;MLILGSQKLTELRDSICRVGDLQIGGEFSNTPDRAPEHIIKDLYKSAFFYFGGTFYNDNRYVECRDLSRYTSESHDRGYFTFSDVHIKLGFPYLHWHQGDCGHVVVITDKKGLKSVNNF
;
A
#
# COMPACT_ATOMS: atom_id res chain seq x y z
N MET A 1 13.20 -7.15 0.09
CA MET A 1 11.83 -7.68 0.27
C MET A 1 11.49 -8.54 -0.92
N LEU A 2 10.90 -9.72 -0.72
CA LEU A 2 10.47 -10.62 -1.78
C LEU A 2 8.96 -10.82 -1.64
N ILE A 3 8.23 -10.81 -2.76
CA ILE A 3 6.77 -10.91 -2.80
C ILE A 3 6.40 -11.94 -3.85
N LEU A 4 5.45 -12.81 -3.52
CA LEU A 4 4.89 -13.77 -4.46
C LEU A 4 3.75 -13.13 -5.24
N GLY A 5 3.58 -13.54 -6.51
CA GLY A 5 2.47 -13.05 -7.34
C GLY A 5 1.09 -13.27 -6.71
N SER A 6 0.94 -14.34 -5.93
CA SER A 6 -0.31 -14.71 -5.24
C SER A 6 -0.62 -13.87 -3.99
N GLN A 7 0.34 -13.09 -3.49
CA GLN A 7 0.11 -12.25 -2.31
C GLN A 7 -0.77 -11.06 -2.69
N LYS A 8 -1.65 -10.67 -1.76
CA LYS A 8 -2.49 -9.48 -1.93
C LYS A 8 -1.64 -8.23 -1.90
N LEU A 9 -2.07 -7.19 -2.62
CA LEU A 9 -1.42 -5.88 -2.54
C LEU A 9 -1.44 -5.30 -1.12
N THR A 10 -2.41 -5.67 -0.31
CA THR A 10 -2.48 -5.30 1.10
C THR A 10 -1.34 -5.93 1.92
N GLU A 11 -0.91 -7.15 1.58
CA GLU A 11 0.26 -7.78 2.22
C GLU A 11 1.55 -7.07 1.81
N LEU A 12 1.67 -6.66 0.54
CA LEU A 12 2.76 -5.80 0.06
C LEU A 12 2.78 -4.47 0.86
N ARG A 13 1.63 -3.81 1.03
CA ARG A 13 1.53 -2.61 1.87
C ARG A 13 2.02 -2.85 3.29
N ASP A 14 1.59 -3.94 3.93
CA ASP A 14 1.94 -4.21 5.32
C ASP A 14 3.45 -4.44 5.49
N SER A 15 4.09 -5.01 4.48
CA SER A 15 5.55 -5.21 4.44
C SER A 15 6.36 -3.92 4.23
N ILE A 16 5.74 -2.84 3.75
CA ILE A 16 6.33 -1.51 3.72
C ILE A 16 6.16 -0.89 5.11
N CYS A 17 7.26 -0.79 5.85
CA CYS A 17 7.31 -0.17 7.17
C CYS A 17 8.26 1.04 7.16
N ARG A 18 7.77 2.20 7.59
CA ARG A 18 8.55 3.45 7.71
C ARG A 18 8.64 3.89 9.17
N VAL A 19 9.66 4.66 9.50
CA VAL A 19 9.82 5.22 10.86
C VAL A 19 8.61 6.07 11.26
N GLY A 20 8.03 6.83 10.32
CA GLY A 20 6.81 7.62 10.55
C GLY A 20 5.59 6.78 10.92
N ASP A 21 5.50 5.55 10.40
CA ASP A 21 4.40 4.64 10.68
C ASP A 21 4.33 4.23 12.15
N LEU A 22 5.50 4.12 12.77
CA LEU A 22 5.70 3.67 14.16
C LEU A 22 5.63 4.83 15.17
N GLN A 23 5.48 6.06 14.70
CA GLN A 23 5.33 7.20 15.60
C GLN A 23 4.05 7.07 16.41
N ILE A 24 4.11 7.53 17.65
CA ILE A 24 2.97 7.61 18.53
C ILE A 24 1.96 8.58 17.92
N GLY A 25 0.76 8.09 17.65
CA GLY A 25 -0.32 8.90 17.10
C GLY A 25 -1.30 9.32 18.18
N GLY A 26 -1.83 10.54 18.07
CA GLY A 26 -2.86 11.06 18.96
C GLY A 26 -2.43 12.25 19.80
N GLU A 27 -3.35 12.69 20.65
CA GLU A 27 -3.21 13.85 21.55
C GLU A 27 -3.04 13.32 22.97
N PHE A 28 -1.96 13.74 23.66
CA PHE A 28 -1.58 13.21 24.99
C PHE A 28 -1.36 14.31 26.03
N SER A 29 -1.59 15.59 25.71
CA SER A 29 -1.34 16.72 26.62
C SER A 29 -2.11 16.60 27.93
N ASN A 30 -3.30 16.00 27.88
CA ASN A 30 -4.15 15.81 29.06
C ASN A 30 -3.84 14.54 29.86
N THR A 31 -3.06 13.60 29.30
CA THR A 31 -2.75 12.29 29.89
C THR A 31 -1.32 11.83 29.54
N PRO A 32 -0.27 12.58 29.94
CA PRO A 32 1.10 12.32 29.52
C PRO A 32 1.67 10.99 30.03
N ASP A 33 1.14 10.48 31.14
CA ASP A 33 1.58 9.21 31.76
C ASP A 33 0.94 7.97 31.12
N ARG A 34 -0.04 8.14 30.21
CA ARG A 34 -0.72 7.02 29.56
C ARG A 34 0.18 6.45 28.46
N ALA A 35 0.40 5.14 28.52
CA ALA A 35 1.08 4.44 27.43
C ALA A 35 0.30 4.63 26.11
N PRO A 36 0.97 4.97 25.00
CA PRO A 36 0.31 5.09 23.71
C PRO A 36 -0.31 3.76 23.28
N GLU A 37 -1.58 3.79 22.89
CA GLU A 37 -2.31 2.59 22.47
C GLU A 37 -2.22 2.35 20.96
N HIS A 38 -1.92 3.40 20.19
CA HIS A 38 -1.94 3.37 18.73
C HIS A 38 -0.75 4.11 18.13
N ILE A 39 -0.21 3.55 17.04
CA ILE A 39 0.76 4.23 16.18
C ILE A 39 0.05 4.93 15.03
N ILE A 40 0.73 5.86 14.36
CA ILE A 40 0.18 6.63 13.22
C ILE A 40 -0.44 5.70 12.15
N LYS A 41 0.20 4.55 11.85
CA LYS A 41 -0.32 3.59 10.87
C LYS A 41 -1.69 2.99 11.26
N ASP A 42 -2.00 2.91 12.55
CA ASP A 42 -3.29 2.41 13.04
C ASP A 42 -4.40 3.48 12.92
N LEU A 43 -4.04 4.75 13.02
CA LEU A 43 -4.98 5.87 12.93
C LEU A 43 -5.29 6.24 11.47
N TYR A 44 -4.27 6.26 10.62
CA TYR A 44 -4.41 6.66 9.23
C TYR A 44 -4.31 5.46 8.29
N LYS A 45 -5.42 4.70 8.26
CA LYS A 45 -5.51 3.41 7.56
C LYS A 45 -5.63 3.52 6.04
N SER A 46 -5.96 4.70 5.51
CA SER A 46 -6.16 4.89 4.06
C SER A 46 -4.84 4.84 3.29
N ALA A 47 -4.78 4.04 2.23
CA ALA A 47 -3.64 3.95 1.33
C ALA A 47 -4.03 3.45 -0.05
N PHE A 48 -3.20 3.70 -1.07
CA PHE A 48 -3.33 3.09 -2.38
C PHE A 48 -1.97 2.84 -3.05
N PHE A 49 -1.97 1.92 -4.00
CA PHE A 49 -0.94 1.87 -5.04
C PHE A 49 -1.48 2.42 -6.36
N TYR A 50 -0.63 3.12 -7.11
CA TYR A 50 -0.91 3.51 -8.49
C TYR A 50 0.06 2.77 -9.40
N PHE A 51 -0.47 1.75 -10.07
CA PHE A 51 0.27 0.91 -11.00
C PHE A 51 -0.37 1.02 -12.38
N GLY A 52 0.42 1.45 -13.37
CA GLY A 52 0.03 1.34 -14.78
C GLY A 52 -1.26 2.08 -15.17
N GLY A 53 -1.61 3.19 -14.52
CA GLY A 53 -2.85 3.92 -14.79
C GLY A 53 -4.03 3.52 -13.92
N THR A 54 -3.84 2.62 -12.96
CA THR A 54 -4.93 2.10 -12.13
C THR A 54 -4.62 2.33 -10.65
N PHE A 55 -5.64 2.82 -9.94
CA PHE A 55 -5.61 2.98 -8.48
C PHE A 55 -6.09 1.71 -7.81
N TYR A 56 -5.25 1.19 -6.92
CA TYR A 56 -5.50 0.02 -6.09
C TYR A 56 -5.66 0.48 -4.64
N ASN A 57 -6.88 0.87 -4.27
CA ASN A 57 -7.21 1.37 -2.94
C ASN A 57 -7.25 0.24 -1.90
N ASP A 58 -6.65 0.47 -0.74
CA ASP A 58 -6.80 -0.41 0.41
C ASP A 58 -8.15 -0.15 1.11
N ASN A 59 -9.08 -1.07 0.89
CA ASN A 59 -10.44 -1.00 1.43
C ASN A 59 -10.70 -2.04 2.52
N ARG A 60 -9.65 -2.52 3.23
CA ARG A 60 -9.80 -3.55 4.28
C ARG A 60 -10.62 -3.09 5.48
N TYR A 61 -10.62 -1.78 5.75
CA TYR A 61 -11.29 -1.17 6.89
C TYR A 61 -12.35 -0.19 6.41
N VAL A 62 -13.46 -0.09 7.14
CA VAL A 62 -14.54 0.86 6.81
C VAL A 62 -14.08 2.32 6.95
N GLU A 63 -13.06 2.54 7.77
CA GLU A 63 -12.42 3.84 8.00
C GLU A 63 -11.50 4.25 6.84
N CYS A 64 -11.15 3.33 5.93
CA CYS A 64 -10.37 3.66 4.75
C CYS A 64 -11.17 4.62 3.86
N ARG A 65 -10.58 5.79 3.61
CA ARG A 65 -11.08 6.77 2.67
C ARG A 65 -10.44 6.52 1.33
N ASP A 66 -11.25 6.64 0.29
CA ASP A 66 -10.76 6.71 -1.08
C ASP A 66 -9.93 8.00 -1.24
N LEU A 67 -8.60 7.85 -1.24
CA LEU A 67 -7.68 8.97 -1.43
C LEU A 67 -7.50 9.31 -2.92
N SER A 68 -7.82 8.39 -3.83
CA SER A 68 -7.77 8.63 -5.27
C SER A 68 -8.95 9.46 -5.79
N ARG A 69 -9.98 9.70 -4.97
CA ARG A 69 -11.16 10.52 -5.31
C ARG A 69 -10.87 11.93 -5.84
N TYR A 70 -9.66 12.44 -5.62
CA TYR A 70 -9.20 13.72 -6.17
C TYR A 70 -8.67 13.62 -7.61
N THR A 71 -8.74 12.42 -8.20
CA THR A 71 -8.25 12.11 -9.54
C THR A 71 -9.41 11.54 -10.39
N SER A 72 -9.41 11.85 -11.68
CA SER A 72 -10.51 11.56 -12.61
C SER A 72 -10.50 10.14 -13.19
N GLU A 73 -9.65 9.23 -12.69
CA GLU A 73 -9.44 7.92 -13.31
C GLU A 73 -10.27 6.81 -12.64
N SER A 74 -10.53 5.73 -13.39
CA SER A 74 -11.35 4.60 -12.96
C SER A 74 -10.79 3.92 -11.71
N HIS A 75 -11.66 3.68 -10.74
CA HIS A 75 -11.33 3.06 -9.46
C HIS A 75 -11.69 1.58 -9.54
N ASP A 76 -10.70 0.70 -9.60
CA ASP A 76 -10.99 -0.73 -9.48
C ASP A 76 -11.11 -1.10 -7.99
N ARG A 77 -12.27 -1.65 -7.63
CA ARG A 77 -12.65 -1.94 -6.25
C ARG A 77 -12.53 -3.44 -6.06
N GLY A 78 -11.46 -3.90 -5.41
CA GLY A 78 -11.26 -5.33 -5.25
C GLY A 78 -10.07 -5.72 -4.40
N TYR A 79 -10.04 -7.01 -4.05
CA TYR A 79 -8.89 -7.67 -3.44
C TYR A 79 -7.96 -8.14 -4.55
N PHE A 80 -7.00 -7.30 -4.94
CA PHE A 80 -6.01 -7.63 -5.97
C PHE A 80 -4.81 -8.34 -5.39
N THR A 81 -4.30 -9.31 -6.14
CA THR A 81 -2.98 -9.90 -5.95
C THR A 81 -1.96 -9.19 -6.81
N PHE A 82 -0.67 -9.40 -6.52
CA PHE A 82 0.41 -8.82 -7.32
C PHE A 82 0.40 -9.31 -8.77
N SER A 83 -0.09 -10.53 -9.03
CA SER A 83 -0.26 -11.08 -10.38
C SER A 83 -1.36 -10.39 -11.20
N ASP A 84 -2.33 -9.74 -10.55
CA ASP A 84 -3.43 -9.02 -11.22
C ASP A 84 -2.99 -7.65 -11.75
N VAL A 85 -1.76 -7.23 -11.42
CA VAL A 85 -1.25 -5.90 -11.74
C VAL A 85 -0.28 -5.94 -12.92
N HIS A 86 -0.51 -5.06 -13.90
CA HIS A 86 0.41 -4.84 -15.01
C HIS A 86 1.65 -4.05 -14.58
N ILE A 87 2.72 -4.77 -14.23
CA ILE A 87 3.97 -4.20 -13.73
C ILE A 87 5.11 -4.39 -14.73
N LYS A 88 5.81 -3.29 -15.02
CA LYS A 88 7.08 -3.19 -15.74
C LYS A 88 8.23 -3.15 -14.74
N LEU A 89 9.24 -4.00 -14.97
CA LEU A 89 10.45 -4.01 -14.14
C LEU A 89 11.23 -2.71 -14.30
N GLY A 90 11.79 -2.21 -13.20
CA GLY A 90 12.56 -0.97 -13.16
C GLY A 90 11.74 0.31 -13.31
N PHE A 91 10.42 0.22 -13.49
CA PHE A 91 9.56 1.39 -13.63
C PHE A 91 9.15 1.93 -12.24
N PRO A 92 9.15 3.26 -12.03
CA PRO A 92 8.71 3.86 -10.78
C PRO A 92 7.18 3.86 -10.68
N TYR A 93 6.68 3.41 -9.53
CA TYR A 93 5.26 3.42 -9.19
C TYR A 93 5.01 4.18 -7.90
N LEU A 94 3.78 4.63 -7.68
CA LEU A 94 3.43 5.41 -6.49
C LEU A 94 2.71 4.53 -5.46
N HIS A 95 3.14 4.63 -4.22
CA HIS A 95 2.41 4.18 -3.03
C HIS A 95 2.11 5.41 -2.18
N TRP A 96 0.83 5.68 -1.91
CA TRP A 96 0.40 6.81 -1.09
C TRP A 96 -0.30 6.31 0.16
N HIS A 97 0.03 6.88 1.33
CA HIS A 97 -0.56 6.50 2.61
C HIS A 97 -0.58 7.68 3.59
N GLN A 98 -1.23 7.50 4.73
CA GLN A 98 -1.36 8.51 5.81
C GLN A 98 -2.05 9.84 5.42
N GLY A 99 -2.43 10.02 4.16
CA GLY A 99 -3.09 11.21 3.64
C GLY A 99 -2.13 12.17 2.94
N ASP A 100 -0.86 12.18 3.31
CA ASP A 100 0.16 13.12 2.81
C ASP A 100 1.51 12.47 2.44
N CYS A 101 1.66 11.16 2.64
CA CYS A 101 2.93 10.47 2.45
C CYS A 101 2.96 9.66 1.14
N GLY A 102 3.72 10.15 0.16
CA GLY A 102 3.96 9.47 -1.13
C GLY A 102 5.34 8.81 -1.20
N HIS A 103 5.38 7.54 -1.62
CA HIS A 103 6.60 6.77 -1.83
C HIS A 103 6.69 6.21 -3.24
N VAL A 104 7.90 6.24 -3.81
CA VAL A 104 8.20 5.56 -5.06
C VAL A 104 8.53 4.10 -4.77
N VAL A 105 7.79 3.19 -5.39
CA VAL A 105 8.03 1.75 -5.38
C VAL A 105 8.57 1.33 -6.73
N VAL A 106 9.72 0.65 -6.74
CA VAL A 106 10.33 0.09 -7.96
C VAL A 106 10.40 -1.42 -7.80
N ILE A 107 9.83 -2.13 -8.76
CA ILE A 107 9.93 -3.59 -8.82
C ILE A 107 11.17 -3.94 -9.64
N THR A 108 12.18 -4.50 -8.98
CA THR A 108 13.51 -4.74 -9.57
C THR A 108 13.70 -6.14 -10.12
N ASP A 109 12.91 -7.12 -9.65
CA ASP A 109 13.03 -8.51 -10.08
C ASP A 109 11.67 -9.23 -10.00
N LYS A 110 11.46 -10.22 -10.88
CA LYS A 110 10.34 -11.17 -10.86
C LYS A 110 10.93 -12.58 -10.80
N LYS A 111 11.40 -13.01 -9.63
CA LYS A 111 11.77 -14.42 -9.43
C LYS A 111 10.50 -15.25 -9.23
N GLY A 112 10.02 -15.92 -10.27
CA GLY A 112 8.97 -16.94 -10.11
C GLY A 112 8.00 -17.21 -11.25
N LEU A 113 8.07 -16.54 -12.41
CA LEU A 113 7.28 -16.96 -13.58
C LEU A 113 8.11 -17.95 -14.42
N LYS A 114 8.11 -19.24 -14.04
CA LYS A 114 8.49 -20.28 -14.99
C LYS A 114 7.33 -20.47 -15.95
N SER A 115 7.37 -19.79 -17.10
CA SER A 115 6.66 -20.28 -18.28
C SER A 115 7.36 -21.59 -18.67
N VAL A 116 6.65 -22.70 -18.49
CA VAL A 116 6.99 -23.96 -19.15
C VAL A 116 6.77 -23.72 -20.65
N ASN A 117 7.87 -23.63 -21.38
CA ASN A 117 7.86 -23.70 -22.84
C ASN A 117 7.37 -25.10 -23.24
N ASN A 118 6.26 -25.16 -23.95
CA ASN A 118 6.01 -26.13 -25.01
C ASN A 118 5.99 -25.26 -26.29
N PHE A 119 6.93 -25.33 -27.23
CA PHE A 119 7.60 -26.46 -27.85
C PHE A 119 9.09 -26.17 -28.11
#